data_AF-A0A0J6L0L3-F1
#
_entry.id   AF-A0A0J6L0L3-F1
#
_cell.length_a   1.000
_cell.length_b   1.000
_cell.length_c   1.000
_cell.angle_alpha   90.00
_cell.angle_beta   90.00
_cell.angle_gamma   90.00
#
_symmetry.space_group_name_H-M   'P 1'
#
loop_
_entity.id
_entity.type
_entity.pdbx_description
1 polymer ?
#
loop_
_entity_poly.entity_id
_entity_poly.type
_entity_poly.pdbx_seq_one_letter_code
_entity_poly.pdbx_strand_id
1 'polypeptide(L)'
;MVCLKDYQMLEEEIAYLEYKFNRIHAELKRQSKWGKDILSINTGNEETEKILDQLKKKLTFKKEQLQQLVDLVSNFKNLEQQILKLKYIDGMTLEGIGAKLNYSTHYIKVKHAEIMRRIKFAER
;
A
#
# COMPACT_ATOMS: atom_id res chain seq x y z
N MET A 1 -18.95 -3.70 -3.08
CA MET A 1 -17.84 -4.56 -3.53
C MET A 1 -16.55 -3.78 -3.31
N VAL A 2 -16.03 -3.88 -2.09
CA VAL A 2 -14.93 -3.05 -1.58
C VAL A 2 -13.74 -3.97 -1.40
N CYS A 3 -12.68 -3.81 -2.19
CA CYS A 3 -11.43 -4.54 -1.94
C CYS A 3 -10.24 -4.00 -2.71
N LEU A 4 -10.37 -3.73 -4.01
CA LEU A 4 -9.21 -3.33 -4.81
C LEU A 4 -8.83 -1.86 -4.64
N LYS A 5 -9.81 -0.96 -4.74
CA LYS A 5 -9.55 0.47 -4.63
C LYS A 5 -9.04 0.85 -3.24
N ASP A 6 -9.66 0.30 -2.20
CA ASP A 6 -9.22 0.48 -0.82
C ASP A 6 -7.79 -0.02 -0.60
N TYR A 7 -7.44 -1.16 -1.19
CA TYR A 7 -6.07 -1.68 -1.15
C TYR A 7 -5.08 -0.72 -1.83
N GLN A 8 -5.39 -0.28 -3.05
CA GLN A 8 -4.52 0.65 -3.80
C GLN A 8 -4.36 2.00 -3.10
N MET A 9 -5.46 2.56 -2.58
CA MET A 9 -5.41 3.80 -1.80
C MET A 9 -4.57 3.65 -0.54
N LEU A 10 -4.68 2.50 0.14
CA LEU A 10 -3.93 2.25 1.36
C LEU A 10 -2.43 2.05 1.06
N GLU A 11 -2.08 1.39 -0.05
CA GLU A 11 -0.69 1.31 -0.53
C GLU A 11 -0.11 2.69 -0.85
N GLU A 12 -0.84 3.53 -1.58
CA GLU A 12 -0.42 4.90 -1.91
C GLU A 12 -0.23 5.74 -0.64
N GLU A 13 -1.14 5.62 0.33
CA GLU A 13 -1.02 6.30 1.63
C GLU A 13 0.22 5.84 2.40
N ILE A 14 0.49 4.52 2.45
CA ILE A 14 1.67 3.97 3.12
C ILE A 14 2.94 4.48 2.44
N ALA A 15 3.01 4.42 1.10
CA ALA A 15 4.16 4.88 0.34
C ALA A 15 4.45 6.38 0.58
N TYR A 16 3.40 7.21 0.60
CA TYR A 16 3.53 8.62 0.90
C TYR A 16 4.01 8.88 2.33
N LEU A 17 3.46 8.14 3.31
CA LEU A 17 3.88 8.26 4.71
C LEU A 17 5.33 7.80 4.92
N GLU A 18 5.77 6.73 4.26
CA GLU A 18 7.15 6.25 4.26
C GLU A 18 8.11 7.29 3.67
N TYR A 19 7.75 7.87 2.53
CA TYR A 19 8.52 8.95 1.92
C TYR A 19 8.67 10.14 2.89
N LYS A 20 7.57 10.59 3.50
CA LYS A 20 7.56 11.71 4.45
C LYS A 20 8.43 11.39 5.68
N PHE A 21 8.30 10.19 6.24
CA PHE A 21 9.09 9.74 7.38
C PHE A 21 10.59 9.74 7.04
N ASN A 22 10.97 9.16 5.90
CA ASN A 22 12.37 9.08 5.47
C ASN A 22 12.98 10.47 5.24
N ARG A 23 12.20 11.41 4.67
CA ARG A 23 12.65 12.79 4.45
C ARG A 23 12.98 13.48 5.77
N ILE A 24 12.06 13.46 6.73
CA ILE A 24 12.22 14.10 8.04
C ILE A 24 13.37 13.45 8.82
N HIS A 25 13.45 12.11 8.80
CA HIS A 25 14.53 11.37 9.46
C HIS A 25 15.91 11.70 8.86
N ALA A 26 16.01 11.85 7.54
CA ALA A 26 17.25 12.25 6.88
C ALA A 26 17.66 13.70 7.20
N GLU A 27 16.69 14.62 7.31
CA GLU A 27 16.92 16.01 7.72
C GLU A 27 17.50 16.06 9.15
N LEU A 28 16.89 15.35 10.10
CA LEU A 28 17.38 15.24 11.47
C LEU A 28 18.80 14.66 11.52
N LYS A 29 19.06 13.59 10.76
CA LYS A 29 20.39 12.96 10.70
C LYS A 29 21.46 13.91 10.14
N ARG A 30 21.10 14.74 9.15
CA ARG A 30 22.00 15.78 8.61
C ARG A 30 22.29 16.84 9.67
N GLN A 31 21.27 17.34 10.36
CA GLN A 31 21.44 18.35 11.41
C GLN A 31 22.30 17.83 12.58
N SER A 32 22.16 16.55 12.93
CA SER A 32 23.00 15.90 13.95
C SER A 32 24.47 15.76 13.51
N LYS A 33 24.72 15.47 12.22
CA LYS A 33 26.07 15.21 11.69
C LYS A 33 26.91 16.48 11.45
N TRP A 34 26.29 17.56 10.97
CA TRP A 34 27.02 18.77 10.55
C TRP A 34 27.09 19.86 11.63
N GLY A 35 26.61 19.57 12.84
CA GLY A 35 26.40 20.59 13.88
C GLY A 35 25.15 21.43 13.59
N LYS A 36 24.55 22.02 14.63
CA LYS A 36 23.42 22.95 14.52
C LYS A 36 23.85 24.14 13.67
N ASP A 37 23.65 24.07 12.36
CA ASP A 37 23.76 25.24 11.51
C ASP A 37 22.71 26.25 12.01
N ILE A 38 23.16 27.49 12.19
CA ILE A 38 22.64 28.56 13.07
C ILE A 38 21.20 29.04 12.73
N LEU A 39 20.48 28.37 11.83
CA LEU A 39 19.24 28.90 11.22
C LEU A 39 17.93 28.19 11.58
N SER A 40 17.89 27.28 12.55
CA SER A 40 16.59 26.75 13.03
C SER A 40 16.60 26.42 14.53
N ILE A 41 16.72 27.46 15.37
CA ILE A 41 16.63 27.35 16.83
C ILE A 41 15.18 27.33 17.36
N ASN A 42 14.13 27.49 16.52
CA ASN A 42 12.79 27.82 17.04
C ASN A 42 11.68 26.75 16.97
N THR A 43 11.98 25.50 16.62
CA THR A 43 11.03 24.39 16.84
C THR A 43 11.80 23.20 17.39
N GLY A 44 11.66 22.97 18.69
CA GLY A 44 12.50 22.06 19.47
C GLY A 44 12.59 20.67 18.86
N ASN A 45 13.78 20.06 18.94
CA ASN A 45 14.00 18.66 18.57
C ASN A 45 12.92 17.73 19.16
N GLU A 46 12.44 18.01 20.37
CA GLU A 46 11.35 17.29 21.02
C GLU A 46 10.02 17.29 20.25
N GLU A 47 9.67 18.39 19.58
CA GLU A 47 8.45 18.49 18.78
C GLU A 47 8.59 17.69 17.49
N THR A 48 9.77 17.74 16.86
CA THR A 48 10.07 16.95 15.66
C THR A 48 10.13 15.45 15.95
N GLU A 49 10.68 15.05 17.10
CA GLU A 49 10.69 13.66 17.57
C GLU A 49 9.26 13.16 17.86
N LYS A 50 8.41 13.98 18.48
CA LYS A 50 6.98 13.66 18.68
C LYS A 50 6.25 13.47 17.35
N ILE A 51 6.50 14.34 16.36
CA ILE A 51 5.92 14.20 15.01
C ILE A 51 6.40 12.90 14.36
N LEU A 52 7.68 12.53 14.53
CA LEU A 52 8.23 11.30 13.99
C LEU A 52 7.60 10.05 14.63
N ASP A 53 7.40 10.07 15.95
CA ASP A 53 6.71 8.99 16.67
C ASP A 53 5.24 8.86 16.24
N GLN A 54 4.53 9.97 16.09
CA GLN A 54 3.16 9.98 15.56
C GLN A 54 3.08 9.43 14.12
N LEU A 55 4.02 9.83 13.25
CA LEU A 55 4.12 9.29 11.89
C LEU A 55 4.39 7.79 11.91
N LYS A 56 5.30 7.33 12.77
CA LYS A 56 5.61 5.90 12.93
C LYS A 56 4.38 5.12 13.38
N LYS A 57 3.66 5.59 14.40
CA LYS A 57 2.40 4.97 14.88
C LYS A 57 1.36 4.90 13.78
N LYS A 58 1.16 6.00 13.04
CA LYS A 58 0.22 6.05 11.92
C LYS A 58 0.59 5.06 10.81
N LEU A 59 1.88 4.94 10.52
CA LEU A 59 2.42 4.03 9.51
C LEU A 59 2.23 2.57 9.92
N THR A 60 2.52 2.23 11.19
CA THR A 60 2.25 0.89 11.74
C THR A 60 0.76 0.55 11.63
N PHE A 61 -0.12 1.44 12.08
CA PHE A 61 -1.57 1.25 11.99
C PHE A 61 -2.04 1.02 10.55
N LYS A 62 -1.55 1.82 9.59
CA LYS A 62 -1.89 1.67 8.17
C LYS A 62 -1.41 0.35 7.59
N LYS A 63 -0.22 -0.13 7.97
CA LYS A 63 0.29 -1.44 7.57
C LYS A 63 -0.53 -2.59 8.16
N GLU A 64 -0.98 -2.47 9.40
CA GLU A 64 -1.89 -3.45 10.01
C GLU A 64 -3.24 -3.49 9.28
N GLN A 65 -3.80 -2.32 8.91
CA GLN A 65 -5.01 -2.26 8.08
C GLN A 65 -4.82 -2.95 6.73
N LEU A 66 -3.66 -2.77 6.10
CA LEU A 66 -3.34 -3.40 4.82
C LEU A 66 -3.27 -4.92 4.98
N GLN A 67 -2.61 -5.39 6.04
CA GLN A 67 -2.51 -6.82 6.33
C GLN A 67 -3.90 -7.44 6.58
N GLN A 68 -4.76 -6.79 7.36
CA GLN A 68 -6.14 -7.25 7.59
C GLN A 68 -6.94 -7.35 6.29
N LEU A 69 -6.76 -6.39 5.37
CA LEU A 69 -7.40 -6.40 4.07
C LEU A 69 -6.88 -7.57 3.20
N VAL A 70 -5.56 -7.80 3.20
CA VAL A 70 -4.94 -8.94 2.50
C VAL A 70 -5.44 -10.27 3.07
N ASP A 71 -5.55 -10.40 4.39
CA ASP A 71 -6.04 -11.61 5.05
C ASP A 71 -7.51 -11.86 4.73
N LEU A 72 -8.33 -10.81 4.73
CA LEU A 72 -9.72 -10.86 4.32
C LEU A 72 -9.84 -11.36 2.87
N VAL A 73 -9.10 -10.75 1.93
CA VAL A 73 -9.06 -11.18 0.51
C VAL A 73 -8.58 -12.63 0.38
N SER A 74 -7.61 -13.03 1.20
CA SER A 74 -7.04 -14.38 1.18
C SER A 74 -8.01 -15.46 1.66
N ASN A 75 -9.00 -15.10 2.48
CA ASN A 75 -10.02 -16.04 2.95
C ASN A 75 -11.06 -16.40 1.87
N PHE A 76 -11.15 -15.63 0.79
CA PHE A 76 -12.10 -15.92 -0.27
C PHE A 76 -11.58 -16.99 -1.22
N LYS A 77 -12.33 -18.09 -1.32
CA LYS A 77 -12.05 -19.19 -2.27
C LYS A 77 -12.49 -18.89 -3.71
N ASN A 78 -13.09 -17.73 -3.96
CA ASN A 78 -13.63 -17.36 -5.28
C ASN A 78 -12.51 -17.09 -6.28
N LEU A 79 -12.65 -17.64 -7.49
CA LEU A 79 -11.68 -17.47 -8.58
C LEU A 79 -11.41 -16.00 -8.91
N GLU A 80 -12.45 -15.17 -8.92
CA GLU A 80 -12.33 -13.72 -9.18
C GLU A 80 -11.41 -13.03 -8.16
N GLN A 81 -11.50 -13.42 -6.89
CA GLN A 81 -10.68 -12.86 -5.82
C GLN A 81 -9.24 -13.35 -5.88
N GLN A 82 -9.03 -14.62 -6.25
CA GLN A 82 -7.68 -15.14 -6.48
C GLN A 82 -6.99 -14.42 -7.64
N ILE A 83 -7.70 -14.13 -8.73
CA ILE A 83 -7.16 -13.35 -9.86
C ILE A 83 -6.75 -11.95 -9.40
N LEU A 84 -7.58 -11.27 -8.61
CA LEU A 84 -7.25 -9.94 -8.06
C LEU A 84 -6.06 -9.97 -7.13
N LYS A 85 -6.02 -10.92 -6.16
CA LYS A 85 -4.88 -11.10 -5.26
C LYS A 85 -3.59 -11.33 -6.03
N LEU A 86 -3.59 -12.31 -6.93
CA LEU A 86 -2.38 -12.65 -7.67
C LEU A 86 -1.91 -11.49 -8.56
N LYS A 87 -2.84 -10.69 -9.09
CA LYS A 87 -2.50 -9.57 -9.97
C LYS A 87 -1.95 -8.37 -9.22
N TYR A 88 -2.58 -8.00 -8.11
CA TYR A 88 -2.33 -6.72 -7.43
C TYR A 88 -1.53 -6.86 -6.14
N ILE A 89 -1.65 -7.97 -5.43
CA ILE A 89 -0.88 -8.25 -4.21
C ILE A 89 0.42 -8.97 -4.58
N ASP A 90 0.33 -10.06 -5.35
CA ASP A 90 1.53 -10.84 -5.73
C ASP A 90 2.25 -10.28 -6.97
N GLY A 91 1.69 -9.26 -7.64
CA GLY A 91 2.29 -8.61 -8.81
C GLY A 91 2.41 -9.48 -10.07
N MET A 92 1.67 -10.59 -10.18
CA MET A 92 1.80 -11.53 -11.30
C MET A 92 1.20 -10.98 -12.61
N THR A 93 1.71 -11.49 -13.73
CA THR A 93 1.09 -11.29 -15.05
C THR A 93 -0.17 -12.14 -15.19
N LEU A 94 -1.12 -11.72 -16.03
CA LEU A 94 -2.34 -12.53 -16.30
C LEU A 94 -2.00 -13.90 -16.90
N GLU A 95 -0.86 -14.00 -17.58
CA GLU A 95 -0.29 -15.26 -18.08
C GLU A 95 0.20 -16.15 -16.95
N GLY A 96 0.99 -15.60 -16.01
CA GLY A 96 1.45 -16.32 -14.82
C GLY A 96 0.29 -16.78 -13.93
N ILE A 97 -0.78 -15.98 -13.84
CA ILE A 97 -2.01 -16.35 -13.13
C ILE A 97 -2.69 -17.55 -13.78
N GLY A 98 -2.80 -17.57 -15.12
CA GLY A 98 -3.34 -18.71 -15.85
C GLY A 98 -2.55 -19.98 -15.58
N ALA A 99 -1.21 -19.91 -15.64
CA ALA A 99 -0.35 -21.04 -15.31
C ALA A 99 -0.52 -21.52 -13.86
N LYS A 100 -0.57 -20.59 -12.89
CA LYS A 100 -0.70 -20.92 -11.46
C LYS A 100 -2.06 -21.52 -11.09
N LEU A 101 -3.14 -21.05 -11.72
CA LEU A 101 -4.50 -21.52 -11.48
C LEU A 101 -4.94 -22.64 -12.44
N ASN A 102 -4.04 -23.09 -13.32
CA ASN A 102 -4.30 -24.10 -14.35
C ASN A 102 -5.47 -23.74 -15.29
N TYR A 103 -5.60 -22.44 -15.62
CA TYR A 103 -6.56 -21.91 -16.58
C TYR A 103 -5.85 -21.35 -17.81
N SER A 104 -6.56 -21.31 -18.94
CA SER A 104 -6.03 -20.64 -20.12
C SER A 104 -5.85 -19.14 -19.88
N THR A 105 -4.77 -18.57 -20.42
CA THR A 105 -4.52 -17.13 -20.37
C THR A 105 -5.71 -16.32 -20.90
N HIS A 106 -6.36 -16.80 -21.96
CA HIS A 106 -7.53 -16.15 -22.55
C HIS A 106 -8.68 -16.07 -21.54
N TYR A 107 -8.98 -17.18 -20.85
CA TYR A 107 -10.03 -17.22 -19.83
C TYR A 107 -9.75 -16.23 -18.68
N ILE A 108 -8.52 -16.17 -18.19
CA ILE A 108 -8.11 -15.22 -17.15
C ILE A 108 -8.25 -13.77 -17.62
N LYS A 109 -7.86 -13.46 -18.87
CA LYS A 109 -8.03 -12.10 -19.46
C LYS A 109 -9.50 -11.69 -19.53
N VAL A 110 -10.39 -12.59 -19.97
CA VAL A 110 -11.84 -12.34 -20.03
C VAL A 110 -12.41 -12.13 -18.63
N LYS A 111 -12.09 -13.01 -17.68
CA LYS A 111 -12.54 -12.89 -16.28
C LYS A 111 -12.07 -11.62 -15.62
N HIS A 112 -10.80 -11.25 -15.82
CA HIS A 112 -10.27 -9.98 -15.33
C HIS A 112 -11.06 -8.78 -15.88
N ALA A 113 -11.37 -8.77 -17.17
CA ALA A 113 -12.17 -7.69 -17.78
C ALA A 113 -13.60 -7.63 -17.22
N GLU A 114 -14.24 -8.78 -16.98
CA GLU A 114 -15.57 -8.86 -16.34
C GLU A 114 -15.56 -8.26 -14.93
N ILE A 115 -14.56 -8.63 -14.12
CA ILE A 115 -14.37 -8.12 -12.76
C ILE A 115 -14.22 -6.59 -12.78
N MET A 116 -13.33 -6.07 -13.65
CA MET A 116 -13.10 -4.63 -13.76
C MET A 116 -14.34 -3.85 -14.20
N ARG A 117 -15.14 -4.40 -15.13
CA ARG A 117 -16.42 -3.79 -15.52
C ARG A 117 -17.39 -3.71 -14.35
N ARG A 118 -17.48 -4.77 -13.53
CA ARG A 118 -18.36 -4.80 -12.34
C ARG A 118 -17.91 -3.81 -11.28
N ILE A 119 -16.60 -3.70 -11.03
CA ILE A 119 -16.03 -2.69 -10.11
C ILE A 119 -16.43 -1.29 -10.59
N LYS A 120 -16.14 -0.97 -11.86
CA LYS A 120 -16.45 0.33 -12.45
C LYS A 120 -17.95 0.66 -12.44
N PHE A 121 -18.82 -0.36 -12.57
CA PHE A 121 -20.26 -0.17 -12.50
C PHE A 121 -20.76 0.09 -11.07
N ALA A 122 -20.19 -0.60 -10.08
CA ALA A 122 -20.53 -0.39 -8.66
C ALA A 122 -20.01 0.94 -8.10
N GLU A 123 -19.09 1.59 -8.79
CA GLU A 123 -18.57 2.93 -8.48
C GLU A 123 -19.39 4.08 -9.09
N ARG A 124 -20.40 3.76 -9.91
CA ARG A 124 -21.33 4.73 -10.50
C ARG A 124 -22.57 4.91 -9.64
#